data_AF-A0A960IGC7-F1
#
_entry.id   AF-A0A960IGC7-F1
#
_cell.length_a   1.000
_cell.length_b   1.000
_cell.length_c   1.000
_cell.angle_alpha   90.00
_cell.angle_beta   90.00
_cell.angle_gamma   90.00
#
_symmetry.space_group_name_H-M   'P 1'
#
loop_
_entity.id
_entity.type
_entity.pdbx_description
1 polymer ?
#
loop_
_entity_poly.entity_id
_entity_poly.type
_entity_poly.pdbx_seq_one_letter_code
_entity_poly.pdbx_strand_id
1 'polypeptide(L)' 'GADVLYCSDEHVVFVPHEGRSWEVGDRVRLVPAHVDPTVAMHERMWLVDGDDVIDEWPVDLRGW' A
#
# COMPACT_ATOMS: atom_id res chain seq x y z
N GLY A 1 -0.62 14.59 -2.73
CA GLY A 1 0.15 13.38 -2.98
C GLY A 1 1.50 13.53 -2.34
N ALA A 2 2.38 12.56 -2.57
CA ALA A 2 3.76 12.61 -2.19
C ALA A 2 4.60 11.87 -3.23
N ASP A 3 5.85 12.28 -3.38
CA ASP A 3 6.82 11.54 -4.18
C ASP A 3 7.57 10.55 -3.29
N VAL A 4 7.58 9.28 -3.67
CA VAL A 4 8.37 8.25 -2.99
C VAL A 4 9.82 8.42 -3.36
N LEU A 5 10.69 8.57 -2.37
CA LEU A 5 12.14 8.68 -2.57
C LEU A 5 12.80 7.30 -2.60
N TYR A 6 12.51 6.45 -1.62
CA TYR A 6 13.00 5.08 -1.56
C TYR A 6 12.18 4.22 -0.62
N CYS A 7 12.28 2.91 -0.83
CA CYS A 7 11.75 1.87 0.05
C CYS A 7 12.91 1.05 0.61
N SER A 8 12.86 0.77 1.91
CA SER A 8 13.60 -0.33 2.54
C SER A 8 12.62 -1.47 2.86
N ASP A 9 13.10 -2.55 3.50
CA ASP A 9 12.30 -3.75 3.78
C ASP A 9 10.93 -3.43 4.42
N GLU A 10 10.88 -2.52 5.39
CA GLU A 10 9.65 -2.20 6.14
C GLU A 10 9.33 -0.70 6.19
N HIS A 11 10.13 0.16 5.54
CA HIS A 11 9.95 1.61 5.59
C HIS A 11 9.89 2.22 4.19
N VAL A 12 9.04 3.23 4.04
CA VAL A 12 8.96 4.06 2.85
C VAL A 12 9.27 5.50 3.25
N VAL A 13 10.16 6.15 2.51
CA VAL A 13 10.43 7.57 2.66
C VAL A 13 9.84 8.32 1.47
N PHE A 14 9.05 9.35 1.76
CA PHE A 14 8.37 10.16 0.76
C PHE A 14 8.37 11.64 1.15
N VAL A 15 8.20 12.51 0.15
CA VAL A 15 8.11 13.96 0.34
C VAL A 15 6.71 14.44 -0.02
N PRO A 16 5.98 15.11 0.89
CA PRO A 16 4.68 15.70 0.56
C PRO A 16 4.80 16.70 -0.59
N HIS A 17 3.81 16.70 -1.48
CA HIS A 17 3.63 17.84 -2.38
C HIS A 17 3.30 19.10 -1.57
N GLU A 18 3.57 20.29 -2.13
CA GLU A 18 3.31 21.56 -1.45
C GLU A 18 1.89 21.66 -0.86
N GLY A 19 1.81 22.16 0.37
CA GLY A 19 0.55 22.32 1.10
C GLY A 19 -0.05 21.02 1.66
N ARG A 20 0.67 19.89 1.60
CA ARG A 20 0.28 18.63 2.24
C ARG A 20 1.18 18.33 3.44
N SER A 21 0.57 17.80 4.49
CA SER A 21 1.23 17.33 5.70
C SER A 21 0.46 16.14 6.28
N TRP A 22 1.16 15.32 7.06
CA TRP A 22 0.60 14.22 7.85
C TRP A 22 1.14 14.31 9.27
N GLU A 23 0.37 13.81 10.22
CA GLU A 23 0.78 13.63 11.60
C GLU A 23 1.11 12.16 11.88
N VAL A 24 1.87 11.92 12.96
CA VAL A 24 2.15 10.56 13.40
C VAL A 24 0.83 9.87 13.80
N GLY A 25 0.54 8.74 13.17
CA GLY A 25 -0.71 7.99 13.37
C GLY A 25 -1.66 8.08 12.17
N ASP A 26 -1.45 9.02 11.24
CA ASP A 26 -2.23 9.09 10.01
C ASP A 26 -2.02 7.85 9.15
N ARG A 27 -3.11 7.34 8.57
CA ARG A 27 -3.08 6.26 7.59
C ARG A 27 -2.92 6.85 6.19
N VAL A 28 -2.02 6.26 5.41
CA VAL A 28 -1.78 6.63 4.01
C VAL A 28 -2.05 5.44 3.10
N ARG A 29 -2.47 5.71 1.86
CA ARG A 29 -2.61 4.69 0.81
C ARG A 29 -1.40 4.78 -0.12
N LEU A 30 -0.71 3.67 -0.32
CA LEU A 30 0.38 3.55 -1.28
C LEU A 30 -0.15 2.85 -2.54
N VAL A 31 0.15 3.41 -3.71
CA VAL A 31 -0.15 2.77 -4.98
C VAL A 31 1.08 1.96 -5.40
N PRO A 32 0.95 0.65 -5.68
CA PRO A 32 2.09 -0.16 -6.09
C PRO A 32 2.65 0.30 -7.44
N ALA A 33 3.98 0.30 -7.57
CA ALA A 33 4.64 0.60 -8.84
C ALA A 33 4.46 -0.53 -9.87
N HIS A 34 4.30 -1.77 -9.41
CA HIS A 34 4.05 -2.94 -10.25
C HIS A 34 3.13 -3.90 -9.51
N VAL A 35 2.05 -4.31 -10.17
CA VAL A 35 0.97 -5.09 -9.57
C VAL A 35 1.45 -6.48 -9.17
N ASP A 36 1.91 -7.27 -10.14
CA ASP A 36 2.25 -8.69 -9.96
C ASP A 36 3.23 -8.95 -8.80
N PRO A 37 4.40 -8.27 -8.70
CA PRO A 37 5.32 -8.49 -7.59
C PRO A 37 4.79 -7.97 -6.25
N THR A 38 3.90 -6.97 -6.23
CA THR A 38 3.29 -6.53 -4.97
C THR A 38 2.31 -7.57 -4.48
N VAL A 39 1.42 -8.05 -5.37
CA VAL A 39 0.41 -9.07 -5.02
C VAL A 39 1.07 -10.34 -4.51
N ALA A 40 2.18 -10.77 -5.13
CA ALA A 40 2.92 -11.96 -4.70
C ALA A 40 3.47 -11.89 -3.25
N MET A 41 3.63 -10.68 -2.69
CA MET A 41 4.10 -10.48 -1.30
C MET A 41 2.99 -10.56 -0.25
N HIS A 42 1.73 -10.74 -0.66
CA HIS A 42 0.57 -10.75 0.24
C HIS A 42 -0.14 -12.11 0.20
N GLU A 43 -0.57 -12.60 1.35
CA GLU A 43 -1.33 -13.87 1.45
C GLU A 43 -2.81 -13.69 1.11
N ARG A 44 -3.31 -12.45 1.17
CA ARG A 44 -4.71 -12.09 0.98
C ARG A 44 -4.87 -10.66 0.47
N MET A 45 -6.02 -10.38 -0.11
CA MET A 45 -6.49 -9.07 -0.52
C MET A 45 -7.75 -8.71 0.26
N TRP A 46 -7.80 -7.50 0.78
CA TRP A 46 -9.00 -6.94 1.39
C TRP A 46 -9.83 -6.22 0.33
N LEU A 47 -11.07 -6.64 0.13
CA LEU A 47 -12.01 -5.90 -0.70
C LEU A 47 -12.67 -4.83 0.15
N VAL A 48 -12.65 -3.58 -0.32
CA VAL A 48 -13.14 -2.42 0.43
C VAL A 48 -14.11 -1.58 -0.39
N ASP A 49 -15.11 -1.01 0.29
CA ASP A 49 -15.90 0.13 -0.19
C ASP A 49 -15.58 1.34 0.70
N GLY A 50 -14.87 2.33 0.14
CA GLY A 50 -14.28 3.39 0.95
C GLY A 50 -13.25 2.85 1.93
N ASP A 51 -13.55 2.94 3.23
CA ASP A 51 -12.72 2.41 4.32
C ASP A 51 -13.35 1.18 5.01
N ASP A 52 -14.53 0.75 4.56
CA ASP A 52 -15.22 -0.44 5.08
C ASP A 52 -14.74 -1.69 4.35
N VAL A 53 -14.32 -2.70 5.12
CA VAL A 53 -13.96 -4.02 4.58
C VAL A 53 -15.23 -4.81 4.32
N ILE A 54 -15.40 -5.26 3.09
CA ILE A 54 -16.60 -5.98 2.64
C ILE A 54 -16.33 -7.46 2.31
N ASP A 55 -15.08 -7.83 2.04
CA ASP A 55 -14.68 -9.22 1.77
C ASP A 55 -13.17 -9.44 1.95
N GLU A 56 -12.75 -10.70 1.99
CA GLU A 56 -11.35 -11.15 2.03
C GLU A 56 -11.11 -12.22 0.96
N TRP A 57 -10.15 -11.97 0.06
CA TRP A 57 -9.79 -12.92 -1.00
C TRP A 57 -8.40 -13.49 -0.76
N PRO A 58 -8.22 -14.82 -0.79
CA PRO A 58 -6.89 -15.42 -0.67
C PRO A 58 -6.07 -15.21 -1.96
N VAL A 59 -4.76 -15.08 -1.82
CA VAL A 59 -3.79 -15.05 -2.94
C VAL A 59 -3.11 -16.43 -3.03
N ASP A 60 -3.86 -17.43 -3.48
CA ASP A 60 -3.47 -18.85 -3.38
C ASP A 60 -2.28 -19.26 -4.27
N LEU A 61 -2.05 -18.54 -5.37
CA LEU A 61 -0.99 -18.85 -6.35
C LEU A 61 0.30 -18.04 -6.15
N ARG A 62 0.53 -17.48 -4.96
CA ARG A 62 1.79 -16.79 -4.66
C ARG A 62 2.97 -17.77 -4.68
N GLY A 63 4.08 -17.36 -5.33
CA GLY A 63 5.32 -18.14 -5.35
C GLY A 63 5.31 -19.39 -6.26
N TRP A 64 4.32 -19.51 -7.14
CA TRP A 64 4.24 -20.54 -8.18
C TRP A 64 4.91 -20.11 -9.49
#